data_AF-A0A7M7Q7P7-F1
#
_entry.id   AF-A0A7M7Q7P7-F1
#
_cell.length_a   1.000
_cell.length_b   1.000
_cell.length_c   1.000
_cell.angle_alpha   90.00
_cell.angle_beta   90.00
_cell.angle_gamma   90.00
#
_symmetry.space_group_name_H-M   'P 1'
#
loop_
_entity.id
_entity.type
_entity.pdbx_description
1 polymer ?
#
loop_
_entity_poly.entity_id
_entity_poly.type
_entity_poly.pdbx_seq_one_letter_code
_entity_poly.pdbx_strand_id
1 'polypeptide(L)'
;MRAVAKNEFEKNFFKLMNNAVFGKTMENIRKRVKVKLMSKYDGRYGVEAQISKLNFLSSSIFNENLVAIQLNKSDILMNKPIYAGLVVLDLSKTLMYDFYYNYIRKMYKDNCKLLYTDTDSFIYAVKCDDFYEDMKKNIHKFDTSDYPADNVFNMPCVNTKVVGLMKDECNGQILTEFVGLRSKMYSTRVNNQDSMKKIKGINASVVKKTIEFNDYLECLRNSRIQSREQYAIRSKLHKVETIRQRKIALSPYDDKRFLQDNTTDTLAWGHYKILQNG
;
A
#
# COMPACT_ATOMS: atom_id res chain seq x y z
N MET A 1 21.06 -11.70 -7.06
CA MET A 1 21.18 -10.32 -7.62
C MET A 1 20.91 -9.24 -6.58
N ARG A 2 19.70 -9.10 -6.02
CA ARG A 2 19.42 -8.06 -4.98
C ARG A 2 20.28 -8.19 -3.70
N ALA A 3 20.63 -9.41 -3.30
CA ALA A 3 21.50 -9.64 -2.13
C ALA A 3 22.94 -9.13 -2.32
N VAL A 4 23.45 -9.21 -3.56
CA VAL A 4 24.84 -8.88 -3.92
C VAL A 4 25.01 -7.40 -4.30
N ALA A 5 23.92 -6.67 -4.53
CA ALA A 5 23.93 -5.25 -4.89
C ALA A 5 24.59 -4.38 -3.81
N LYS A 6 25.54 -3.53 -4.24
CA LYS A 6 26.42 -2.76 -3.35
C LYS A 6 25.87 -1.39 -2.98
N ASN A 7 25.04 -0.80 -3.83
CA ASN A 7 24.44 0.51 -3.61
C ASN A 7 22.90 0.44 -3.57
N GLU A 8 22.28 1.51 -3.07
CA GLU A 8 20.82 1.59 -2.92
C GLU A 8 20.10 1.61 -4.28
N PHE A 9 20.70 2.23 -5.29
CA PHE A 9 20.14 2.30 -6.64
C PHE A 9 19.95 0.90 -7.25
N GLU A 10 20.98 0.07 -7.26
CA GLU A 10 20.93 -1.31 -7.76
C GLU A 10 19.93 -2.15 -6.96
N LYS A 11 19.92 -2.01 -5.63
CA LYS A 11 18.97 -2.71 -4.76
C LYS A 11 17.53 -2.38 -5.17
N ASN A 12 17.24 -1.10 -5.45
CA ASN A 12 15.93 -0.63 -5.89
C ASN A 12 15.60 -1.07 -7.32
N PHE A 13 16.57 -1.05 -8.22
CA PHE A 13 16.41 -1.50 -9.61
C PHE A 13 16.02 -2.98 -9.68
N PHE A 14 16.77 -3.87 -9.01
CA PHE A 14 16.44 -5.30 -8.99
C PHE A 14 15.12 -5.60 -8.27
N LYS A 15 14.76 -4.83 -7.23
CA LYS A 15 13.45 -4.92 -6.59
C LYS A 15 12.33 -4.56 -7.59
N LEU A 16 12.51 -3.49 -8.36
CA LEU A 16 11.55 -3.08 -9.37
C LEU A 16 11.40 -4.13 -10.48
N MET A 17 12.51 -4.70 -10.98
CA MET A 17 12.45 -5.73 -12.01
C MET A 17 11.60 -6.93 -11.58
N ASN A 18 11.82 -7.45 -10.37
CA ASN A 18 11.04 -8.56 -9.83
C ASN A 18 9.55 -8.20 -9.71
N ASN A 19 9.24 -7.03 -9.14
CA ASN A 19 7.86 -6.58 -8.97
C ASN A 19 7.16 -6.27 -10.30
N ALA A 20 7.89 -5.77 -11.30
CA ALA A 20 7.36 -5.43 -12.61
C ALA A 20 6.95 -6.67 -13.40
N VAL A 21 7.72 -7.76 -13.32
CA VAL A 21 7.36 -9.04 -13.95
C VAL A 21 6.04 -9.54 -13.39
N PHE A 22 5.88 -9.55 -12.07
CA PHE A 22 4.63 -9.89 -11.41
C PHE A 22 3.47 -8.97 -11.86
N GLY A 23 3.67 -7.65 -11.85
CA GLY A 23 2.64 -6.71 -12.32
C GLY A 23 2.25 -6.92 -13.78
N LYS A 24 3.18 -7.40 -14.61
CA LYS A 24 2.95 -7.69 -16.03
C LYS A 24 2.10 -8.93 -16.25
N THR A 25 2.23 -9.96 -15.42
CA THR A 25 1.38 -11.18 -15.54
C THR A 25 -0.09 -10.88 -15.24
N MET A 26 -0.35 -9.90 -14.36
CA MET A 26 -1.67 -9.46 -13.94
C MET A 26 -2.23 -8.27 -14.75
N GLU A 27 -1.59 -7.90 -15.87
CA GLU A 27 -2.01 -6.75 -16.68
C GLU A 27 -3.43 -6.94 -17.24
N ASN A 28 -4.33 -6.00 -16.96
CA ASN A 28 -5.69 -6.02 -17.50
C ASN A 28 -5.72 -5.46 -18.94
N ILE A 29 -5.65 -6.37 -19.92
CA ILE A 29 -5.68 -6.06 -21.36
C ILE A 29 -6.98 -5.37 -21.77
N ARG A 30 -8.09 -5.61 -21.06
CA ARG A 30 -9.41 -5.02 -21.38
C ARG A 30 -9.44 -3.51 -21.21
N LYS A 31 -8.56 -2.94 -20.38
CA LYS A 31 -8.44 -1.49 -20.20
C LYS A 31 -7.64 -0.79 -21.32
N ARG A 32 -7.05 -1.55 -22.25
CA ARG A 32 -6.30 -0.95 -23.36
C ARG A 32 -7.26 -0.37 -24.38
N VAL A 33 -7.02 0.88 -24.75
CA VAL A 33 -7.79 1.61 -25.77
C VAL A 33 -6.99 1.78 -27.04
N LYS A 34 -7.68 1.96 -28.17
CA LYS A 34 -7.08 2.43 -29.42
C LYS A 34 -7.21 3.94 -29.44
N VAL A 35 -6.10 4.66 -29.42
CA VAL A 35 -6.07 6.11 -29.55
C VAL A 35 -5.74 6.47 -30.99
N LYS A 36 -6.53 7.36 -31.58
CA LYS A 36 -6.27 7.97 -32.89
C LYS A 36 -6.09 9.47 -32.72
N LEU A 37 -5.01 10.01 -33.26
CA LEU A 37 -4.79 11.45 -33.35
C LEU A 37 -5.26 11.92 -34.73
N MET A 38 -6.10 12.95 -34.77
CA MET A 38 -6.83 13.36 -35.97
C MET A 38 -6.90 14.88 -36.08
N SER A 39 -6.78 15.39 -37.30
CA SER A 39 -6.81 16.83 -37.60
C SER A 39 -7.96 17.27 -38.49
N LYS A 40 -8.68 16.31 -39.10
CA LYS A 40 -9.82 16.60 -39.98
C LYS A 40 -11.13 16.13 -39.35
N TYR A 41 -12.11 17.03 -39.28
CA TYR A 41 -13.43 16.71 -38.74
C TYR A 41 -14.23 15.84 -39.71
N ASP A 42 -14.39 16.30 -40.95
CA ASP A 42 -15.25 15.67 -41.95
C ASP A 42 -14.62 14.49 -42.71
N GLY A 43 -15.50 13.71 -43.34
CA GLY A 43 -15.17 12.68 -44.32
C GLY A 43 -15.24 11.27 -43.76
N ARG A 44 -15.12 10.27 -44.65
CA ARG A 44 -15.30 8.83 -44.34
C ARG A 44 -14.44 8.33 -43.17
N TYR A 45 -13.29 8.96 -42.95
CA TYR A 45 -12.37 8.63 -41.87
C TYR A 45 -12.12 9.81 -40.90
N GLY A 46 -12.93 10.86 -40.97
CA GLY A 46 -12.85 12.04 -40.10
C GLY A 46 -13.24 11.76 -38.65
N VAL A 47 -13.12 12.77 -37.79
CA VAL A 47 -13.48 12.71 -36.37
C VAL A 47 -14.94 12.28 -36.19
N GLU A 48 -15.86 12.87 -36.95
CA GLU A 48 -17.29 12.54 -36.92
C GLU A 48 -17.52 11.04 -37.10
N ALA A 49 -16.93 10.47 -38.16
CA ALA A 49 -17.03 9.05 -38.46
C ALA A 49 -16.41 8.13 -37.39
N GLN A 50 -15.48 8.61 -36.55
CA GLN A 50 -14.98 7.82 -35.43
C GLN A 50 -15.87 7.92 -34.19
N ILE A 51 -16.47 9.08 -33.93
CA ILE A 51 -17.38 9.31 -32.80
C ILE A 51 -18.66 8.48 -32.97
N SER A 52 -19.15 8.34 -34.20
CA SER A 52 -20.34 7.53 -34.50
C SER A 52 -20.14 6.02 -34.33
N LYS A 53 -18.93 5.54 -34.02
CA LYS A 53 -18.69 4.11 -33.84
C LYS A 53 -19.21 3.65 -32.48
N LEU A 54 -19.81 2.45 -32.46
CA LEU A 54 -20.30 1.82 -31.22
C LEU A 54 -19.21 1.61 -30.15
N ASN A 55 -17.95 1.51 -30.57
CA ASN A 55 -16.82 1.36 -29.65
C ASN A 55 -16.16 2.70 -29.28
N PHE A 56 -16.79 3.84 -29.56
CA PHE A 56 -16.33 5.13 -29.10
C PHE A 56 -16.36 5.20 -27.57
N LEU A 57 -15.27 5.69 -26.97
CA LEU A 57 -15.15 5.83 -25.52
C LEU A 57 -15.15 7.30 -25.10
N SER A 58 -14.25 8.10 -25.70
CA SER A 58 -14.12 9.52 -25.39
C SER A 58 -13.30 10.24 -26.46
N SER A 59 -13.35 11.57 -26.43
CA SER A 59 -12.49 12.44 -27.22
C SER A 59 -11.74 13.43 -26.32
N SER A 60 -10.59 13.92 -26.78
CA SER A 60 -9.82 14.97 -26.12
C SER A 60 -9.31 15.93 -27.18
N ILE A 61 -9.82 17.15 -27.16
CA ILE A 61 -9.45 18.21 -28.10
C ILE A 61 -8.22 18.92 -27.52
N PHE A 62 -7.09 18.87 -28.24
CA PHE A 62 -5.87 19.56 -27.82
C PHE A 62 -5.84 21.00 -28.34
N ASN A 63 -6.26 21.19 -29.59
CA ASN A 63 -6.44 22.48 -30.25
C ASN A 63 -7.38 22.31 -31.46
N GLU A 64 -7.60 23.39 -32.22
CA GLU A 64 -8.47 23.44 -33.40
C GLU A 64 -8.12 22.39 -34.47
N ASN A 65 -6.84 21.98 -34.54
CA ASN A 65 -6.31 21.09 -35.57
C ASN A 65 -5.93 19.70 -35.05
N LEU A 66 -6.20 19.39 -33.77
CA LEU A 66 -5.78 18.11 -33.19
C LEU A 66 -6.74 17.61 -32.12
N VAL A 67 -7.31 16.43 -32.40
CA VAL A 67 -8.20 15.70 -31.50
C VAL A 67 -7.68 14.27 -31.31
N ALA A 68 -7.61 13.82 -30.07
CA ALA A 68 -7.47 12.40 -29.75
C ALA A 68 -8.85 11.75 -29.62
N ILE A 69 -9.10 10.71 -30.41
CA ILE A 69 -10.27 9.84 -30.26
C ILE A 69 -9.84 8.53 -29.62
N GLN A 70 -10.46 8.20 -28.49
CA GLN A 70 -10.26 6.94 -27.78
C GLN A 70 -11.40 5.98 -28.13
N LEU A 71 -11.03 4.80 -28.62
CA LEU A 71 -11.96 3.73 -28.95
C LEU A 71 -11.64 2.50 -28.09
N ASN A 72 -12.68 1.82 -27.60
CA ASN A 72 -12.55 0.49 -27.03
C ASN A 72 -12.08 -0.50 -28.10
N LYS A 73 -11.30 -1.50 -27.70
CA LYS A 73 -10.94 -2.60 -28.61
C LYS A 73 -12.16 -3.51 -28.81
N SER A 74 -12.52 -3.77 -30.06
CA SER A 74 -13.56 -4.75 -30.43
C SER A 74 -13.11 -6.16 -30.08
N ASP A 75 -11.84 -6.46 -30.34
CA ASP A 75 -11.24 -7.78 -30.17
C ASP A 75 -10.07 -7.71 -29.20
N ILE A 76 -10.10 -8.55 -28.18
CA ILE A 76 -9.12 -8.57 -27.09
C ILE A 76 -8.50 -9.96 -27.01
N LEU A 77 -7.23 -10.07 -27.42
CA LEU A 77 -6.45 -11.28 -27.21
C LEU A 77 -6.00 -11.38 -25.75
N MET A 78 -6.47 -12.41 -25.05
CA MET A 78 -6.08 -12.72 -23.67
C MET A 78 -4.72 -13.42 -23.62
N ASN A 79 -3.63 -12.65 -23.75
CA ASN A 79 -2.25 -13.16 -23.79
C ASN A 79 -1.42 -12.83 -22.54
N LYS A 80 -2.06 -12.79 -21.37
CA LYS A 80 -1.39 -12.54 -20.10
C LYS A 80 -1.54 -13.77 -19.21
N PRO A 81 -0.45 -14.30 -18.63
CA PRO A 81 -0.50 -15.48 -17.77
C PRO A 81 -1.03 -15.09 -16.39
N ILE A 82 -2.30 -14.68 -16.30
CA ILE A 82 -2.94 -14.18 -15.07
C ILE A 82 -2.87 -15.23 -13.95
N TYR A 83 -2.98 -16.51 -14.30
CA TYR A 83 -2.86 -17.62 -13.34
C TYR A 83 -1.54 -17.61 -12.59
N ALA A 84 -0.42 -17.23 -13.23
CA ALA A 84 0.87 -17.14 -12.56
C ALA A 84 0.87 -16.04 -11.49
N GLY A 85 0.28 -14.88 -11.80
CA GLY A 85 0.13 -13.80 -10.82
C GLY A 85 -0.82 -14.16 -9.67
N LEU A 86 -1.91 -14.89 -9.96
CA LEU A 86 -2.80 -15.42 -8.92
C LEU A 86 -2.05 -16.33 -7.94
N VAL A 87 -1.31 -17.31 -8.46
CA VAL A 87 -0.54 -18.26 -7.63
C VAL A 87 0.48 -17.53 -6.76
N VAL A 88 1.19 -16.54 -7.31
CA VAL A 88 2.15 -15.74 -6.53
C VAL A 88 1.47 -14.98 -5.39
N LEU A 89 0.29 -14.39 -5.62
CA LEU A 89 -0.48 -13.71 -4.57
C LEU A 89 -0.95 -14.66 -3.49
N ASP A 90 -1.43 -15.85 -3.86
CA ASP A 90 -1.91 -16.82 -2.89
C ASP A 90 -0.77 -17.41 -2.06
N LEU A 91 0.37 -17.73 -2.68
CA LEU A 91 1.58 -18.13 -1.96
C LEU A 91 2.04 -17.04 -0.98
N SER A 92 2.03 -15.77 -1.40
CA SER A 92 2.39 -14.65 -0.55
C SER A 92 1.46 -14.53 0.67
N LYS A 93 0.16 -14.72 0.51
CA LYS A 93 -0.80 -14.72 1.63
C LYS A 93 -0.59 -15.91 2.55
N THR A 94 -0.37 -17.10 1.98
CA THR A 94 -0.12 -18.32 2.75
C THR A 94 1.10 -18.16 3.65
N LEU A 95 2.19 -17.54 3.17
CA LEU A 95 3.37 -17.24 4.00
C LEU A 95 3.02 -16.30 5.16
N MET A 96 2.26 -15.24 4.90
CA MET A 96 1.82 -14.30 5.94
C MET A 96 0.91 -14.97 6.97
N TYR A 97 -0.03 -15.81 6.52
CA TYR A 97 -0.94 -16.56 7.38
C TYR A 97 -0.22 -17.62 8.18
N ASP A 98 0.75 -18.33 7.60
CA ASP A 98 1.57 -19.30 8.32
C ASP A 98 2.34 -18.63 9.46
N PHE A 99 2.99 -17.50 9.18
CA PHE A 99 3.70 -16.75 10.22
C PHE A 99 2.77 -16.28 11.35
N TYR A 100 1.59 -15.76 11.01
CA TYR A 100 0.65 -15.30 12.03
C TYR A 100 0.00 -16.45 12.81
N TYR A 101 -0.66 -17.39 12.13
CA TYR A 101 -1.47 -18.43 12.77
C TYR A 101 -0.63 -19.57 13.33
N ASN A 102 0.41 -20.01 12.62
CA ASN A 102 1.22 -21.16 13.03
C ASN A 102 2.41 -20.81 13.92
N TYR A 103 2.85 -19.56 13.94
CA TYR A 103 3.95 -19.12 14.80
C TYR A 103 3.48 -18.11 15.87
N ILE A 104 3.17 -16.86 15.51
CA ILE A 104 2.86 -15.80 16.49
C ILE A 104 1.69 -16.17 17.40
N ARG A 105 0.57 -16.65 16.83
CA ARG A 105 -0.64 -16.98 17.61
C ARG A 105 -0.44 -18.21 18.49
N LYS A 106 0.37 -19.19 18.07
CA LYS A 106 0.69 -20.36 18.92
C LYS A 106 1.60 -20.00 20.08
N MET A 107 2.57 -19.12 19.83
CA MET A 107 3.55 -18.71 20.83
C MET A 107 2.93 -17.81 21.91
N TYR A 108 2.20 -16.77 21.51
CA TYR A 108 1.71 -15.77 22.44
C TYR A 108 0.24 -15.92 22.81
N LYS A 109 -0.55 -16.73 22.08
CA LYS A 109 -1.98 -16.94 22.33
C LYS A 109 -2.71 -15.60 22.50
N ASP A 110 -3.39 -15.40 23.63
CA ASP A 110 -4.14 -14.18 23.95
C ASP A 110 -3.27 -13.01 24.43
N ASN A 111 -1.98 -13.24 24.68
CA ASN A 111 -1.01 -12.19 24.98
C ASN A 111 -0.52 -11.45 23.73
N CYS A 112 -1.07 -11.75 22.55
CA CYS A 112 -0.76 -11.01 21.32
C CYS A 112 -2.05 -10.52 20.66
N LYS A 113 -2.08 -9.22 20.35
CA LYS A 113 -3.12 -8.55 19.56
C LYS A 113 -2.51 -8.04 18.26
N LEU A 114 -3.10 -8.44 17.14
CA LEU A 114 -2.75 -7.90 15.83
C LEU A 114 -3.40 -6.52 15.67
N LEU A 115 -2.59 -5.46 15.65
CA LEU A 115 -3.06 -4.08 15.55
C LEU A 115 -3.28 -3.67 14.09
N TYR A 116 -2.42 -4.12 13.18
CA TYR A 116 -2.47 -3.73 11.77
C TYR A 116 -1.76 -4.74 10.87
N THR A 117 -2.22 -4.85 9.63
CA THR A 117 -1.53 -5.58 8.57
C THR A 117 -1.71 -4.88 7.21
N ASP A 118 -0.66 -4.86 6.41
CA ASP A 118 -0.70 -4.47 4.99
C ASP A 118 0.24 -5.39 4.23
N THR A 119 -0.23 -5.95 3.10
CA THR A 119 0.48 -6.78 2.10
C THR A 119 1.49 -7.80 2.65
N ASP A 120 2.62 -7.33 3.17
CA ASP A 120 3.80 -8.05 3.64
C ASP A 120 4.27 -7.64 5.05
N SER A 121 3.41 -7.02 5.86
CA SER A 121 3.75 -6.51 7.20
C SER A 121 2.66 -6.75 8.24
N PHE A 122 3.10 -6.84 9.50
CA PHE A 122 2.26 -6.90 10.68
C PHE A 122 2.74 -5.90 11.74
N ILE A 123 1.80 -5.36 12.51
CA ILE A 123 2.07 -4.61 13.73
C ILE A 123 1.32 -5.32 14.85
N TYR A 124 2.07 -5.74 15.87
CA TYR A 124 1.53 -6.47 17.02
C TYR A 124 1.67 -5.64 18.30
N ALA A 125 0.69 -5.76 19.19
CA ALA A 125 0.88 -5.54 20.62
C ALA A 125 1.09 -6.91 21.26
N VAL A 126 2.28 -7.15 21.79
CA VAL A 126 2.66 -8.41 22.43
C VAL A 126 2.98 -8.15 23.90
N LYS A 127 2.43 -8.99 24.78
CA LYS A 127 2.75 -9.04 26.20
C LYS A 127 3.62 -10.28 26.46
N CYS A 128 4.89 -10.07 26.73
CA CYS A 128 5.87 -11.11 27.02
C CYS A 128 6.99 -10.55 27.88
N ASP A 129 7.84 -11.42 28.42
CA ASP A 129 9.00 -10.99 29.22
C ASP A 129 10.06 -10.33 28.33
N ASP A 130 10.46 -11.00 27.24
CA ASP A 130 11.39 -10.45 26.25
C ASP A 130 11.11 -11.02 24.84
N PHE A 131 10.60 -10.16 23.96
CA PHE A 131 10.30 -10.52 22.57
C PHE A 131 11.56 -10.82 21.74
N TYR A 132 12.68 -10.15 22.03
CA TYR A 132 13.91 -10.29 21.26
C TYR A 132 14.63 -11.59 21.59
N GLU A 133 14.57 -12.06 22.84
CA GLU A 133 15.04 -13.40 23.20
C GLU A 133 14.25 -14.50 22.48
N ASP A 134 12.93 -14.35 22.39
CA ASP A 134 12.07 -15.25 21.62
C ASP A 134 12.41 -15.25 20.12
N MET A 135 12.72 -14.07 19.58
CA MET A 135 13.16 -13.90 18.20
C MET A 135 14.50 -14.59 17.93
N LYS A 136 15.48 -14.48 18.85
CA LYS A 136 16.78 -15.19 18.74
C LYS A 136 16.61 -16.70 18.73
N LYS A 137 15.78 -17.25 19.62
CA LYS A 137 15.49 -18.70 19.65
C LYS A 137 14.90 -19.18 18.33
N ASN A 138 14.20 -18.31 17.62
CA ASN A 138 13.54 -18.59 16.34
C ASN A 138 14.19 -17.87 15.15
N ILE A 139 15.49 -17.60 15.19
CA ILE A 139 16.20 -16.76 14.20
C ILE A 139 16.00 -17.20 12.75
N HIS A 140 15.77 -18.49 12.51
CA HIS A 140 15.49 -19.05 11.18
C HIS A 140 14.20 -18.52 10.54
N LYS A 141 13.32 -17.83 11.30
CA LYS A 141 12.11 -17.17 10.79
C LYS A 141 12.32 -15.69 10.47
N PHE A 142 13.47 -15.12 10.83
CA PHE A 142 13.70 -13.69 10.80
C PHE A 142 14.91 -13.31 9.95
N ASP A 143 14.78 -12.20 9.23
CA ASP A 143 15.90 -11.46 8.66
C ASP A 143 16.31 -10.37 9.66
N THR A 144 17.50 -10.52 10.24
CA THR A 144 18.07 -9.61 11.23
C THR A 144 19.32 -8.93 10.71
N SER A 145 19.59 -8.99 9.40
CA SER A 145 20.87 -8.50 8.88
C SER A 145 21.07 -7.00 8.96
N ASP A 146 19.98 -6.25 9.12
CA ASP A 146 20.01 -4.79 9.20
C ASP A 146 20.11 -4.27 10.65
N TYR A 147 20.26 -5.17 11.64
CA TYR A 147 20.53 -4.76 13.01
C TYR A 147 21.92 -4.11 13.16
N PRO A 148 22.09 -3.14 14.09
CA PRO A 148 23.41 -2.66 14.48
C PRO A 148 24.26 -3.80 15.05
N ALA A 149 25.57 -3.83 14.74
CA ALA A 149 26.47 -4.86 15.24
C ALA A 149 26.58 -4.85 16.78
N ASP A 150 26.43 -3.68 17.38
CA ASP A 150 26.48 -3.38 18.82
C ASP A 150 25.07 -3.19 19.43
N ASN A 151 24.04 -3.83 18.86
CA ASN A 151 22.69 -3.69 19.36
C ASN A 151 22.53 -4.22 20.79
N VAL A 152 21.70 -3.53 21.59
CA VAL A 152 21.48 -3.83 23.02
C VAL A 152 20.96 -5.24 23.30
N PHE A 153 20.37 -5.88 22.29
CA PHE A 153 19.87 -7.25 22.41
C PHE A 153 20.92 -8.28 22.02
N ASN A 154 22.15 -7.95 21.61
CA ASN A 154 23.10 -8.94 21.05
C ASN A 154 22.47 -9.82 19.95
N MET A 155 21.62 -9.23 19.10
CA MET A 155 20.96 -9.90 18.00
C MET A 155 21.99 -10.28 16.93
N PRO A 156 22.05 -11.54 16.47
CA PRO A 156 22.92 -11.93 15.38
C PRO A 156 22.48 -11.26 14.08
N CYS A 157 23.41 -10.71 13.30
CA CYS A 157 23.13 -10.09 12.01
C CYS A 157 23.20 -11.13 10.88
N VAL A 158 22.09 -11.81 10.60
CA VAL A 158 22.05 -12.95 9.66
C VAL A 158 20.86 -12.84 8.68
N ASN A 159 20.81 -13.77 7.72
CA ASN A 159 19.66 -13.99 6.83
C ASN A 159 19.32 -12.87 5.83
N THR A 160 20.32 -12.08 5.43
CA THR A 160 20.15 -10.94 4.50
C THR A 160 19.35 -11.29 3.25
N LYS A 161 18.13 -10.75 3.15
CA LYS A 161 17.22 -10.82 2.00
C LYS A 161 16.88 -12.27 1.60
N VAL A 162 16.85 -13.19 2.55
CA VAL A 162 16.32 -14.54 2.35
C VAL A 162 14.80 -14.44 2.17
N VAL A 163 14.27 -15.11 1.16
CA VAL A 163 12.84 -15.02 0.81
C VAL A 163 11.99 -15.73 1.86
N GLY A 164 10.89 -15.08 2.27
CA GLY A 164 9.91 -15.65 3.20
C GLY A 164 10.19 -15.44 4.68
N LEU A 165 11.33 -14.81 5.02
CA LEU A 165 11.62 -14.43 6.40
C LEU A 165 11.05 -13.06 6.74
N MET A 166 10.65 -12.90 7.99
CA MET A 166 10.10 -11.64 8.49
C MET A 166 11.22 -10.76 9.01
N LYS A 167 11.16 -9.47 8.70
CA LYS A 167 12.12 -8.49 9.21
C LYS A 167 11.49 -7.68 10.33
N ASP A 168 12.25 -7.39 11.38
CA ASP A 168 11.93 -6.29 12.29
C ASP A 168 12.29 -4.95 11.64
N GLU A 169 11.27 -4.17 11.26
CA GLU A 169 11.43 -2.87 10.61
C GLU A 169 12.01 -1.80 11.54
N CYS A 170 11.99 -1.99 12.86
CA CYS A 170 12.55 -1.04 13.83
C CYS A 170 13.98 -1.39 14.27
N ASN A 171 14.54 -2.51 13.79
CA ASN A 171 15.90 -2.96 14.09
C ASN A 171 16.25 -2.90 15.60
N GLY A 172 15.35 -3.39 16.45
CA GLY A 172 15.50 -3.42 17.91
C GLY A 172 14.92 -2.20 18.63
N GLN A 173 14.55 -1.14 17.92
CA GLN A 173 13.92 0.01 18.59
C GLN A 173 12.45 -0.30 18.92
N ILE A 174 12.08 -0.10 20.19
CA ILE A 174 10.75 -0.49 20.66
C ILE A 174 9.70 0.49 20.16
N LEU A 175 8.71 -0.04 19.44
CA LEU A 175 7.51 0.69 19.05
C LEU A 175 6.63 0.88 20.29
N THR A 176 6.58 2.10 20.80
CA THR A 176 5.88 2.43 22.06
C THR A 176 4.41 2.74 21.86
N GLU A 177 4.05 3.38 20.74
CA GLU A 177 2.67 3.75 20.45
C GLU A 177 2.30 3.52 18.98
N PHE A 178 1.04 3.14 18.74
CA PHE A 178 0.46 2.95 17.41
C PHE A 178 -0.93 3.56 17.37
N VAL A 179 -1.22 4.29 16.29
CA VAL A 179 -2.58 4.77 15.98
C VAL A 179 -2.89 4.42 14.53
N GLY A 180 -3.89 3.58 14.32
CA GLY A 180 -4.44 3.25 13.01
C GLY A 180 -5.85 3.81 12.87
N LEU A 181 -6.10 4.61 11.82
CA LEU A 181 -7.43 5.15 11.53
C LEU A 181 -8.16 4.32 10.48
N ARG A 182 -7.44 3.85 9.46
CA ARG A 182 -7.93 2.96 8.40
C ARG A 182 -6.76 2.34 7.64
N SER A 183 -7.07 1.44 6.70
CA SER A 183 -6.07 0.90 5.77
C SER A 183 -5.20 1.99 5.12
N LYS A 184 -3.88 1.89 5.27
CA LYS A 184 -2.88 2.83 4.74
C LYS A 184 -2.99 4.26 5.31
N MET A 185 -3.54 4.38 6.52
CA MET A 185 -3.62 5.60 7.32
C MET A 185 -3.31 5.30 8.79
N TYR A 186 -2.05 5.46 9.18
CA TYR A 186 -1.59 5.14 10.52
C TYR A 186 -0.30 5.88 10.88
N SER A 187 -0.01 5.94 12.17
CA SER A 187 1.22 6.51 12.71
C SER A 187 1.80 5.64 13.83
N THR A 188 3.12 5.66 13.99
CA THR A 188 3.84 4.97 15.07
C THR A 188 4.77 5.92 15.81
N ARG A 189 5.02 5.63 17.08
CA ARG A 189 6.14 6.15 17.84
C ARG A 189 7.10 5.05 18.22
N VAL A 190 8.39 5.36 18.15
CA VAL A 190 9.49 4.50 18.56
C VAL A 190 10.30 5.29 19.57
N ASN A 191 10.56 4.72 20.75
CA ASN A 191 11.21 5.42 21.86
C ASN A 191 10.58 6.80 22.15
N ASN A 192 9.24 6.89 22.10
CA ASN A 192 8.45 8.12 22.28
C ASN A 192 8.69 9.24 21.26
N GLN A 193 9.30 8.92 20.10
CA GLN A 193 9.46 9.84 18.99
C GLN A 193 8.66 9.38 17.77
N ASP A 194 8.10 10.33 17.03
CA ASP A 194 7.37 10.06 15.79
C ASP A 194 8.29 9.35 14.79
N SER A 195 7.92 8.13 14.40
CA SER A 195 8.73 7.29 13.52
C SER A 195 8.11 7.17 12.13
N MET A 196 6.95 6.51 12.01
CA MET A 196 6.26 6.35 10.73
C MET A 196 4.97 7.15 10.70
N LYS A 197 4.75 7.88 9.61
CA LYS A 197 3.50 8.58 9.29
C LYS A 197 3.04 8.16 7.91
N LYS A 198 1.94 7.42 7.82
CA LYS A 198 1.39 6.90 6.56
C LYS A 198 0.01 7.49 6.31
N ILE A 199 -0.14 8.17 5.18
CA ILE A 199 -1.42 8.71 4.71
C ILE A 199 -1.51 8.53 3.20
N LYS A 200 -2.28 7.54 2.75
CA LYS A 200 -2.48 7.33 1.32
C LYS A 200 -3.24 8.51 0.70
N GLY A 201 -2.67 9.08 -0.37
CA GLY A 201 -3.31 10.12 -1.19
C GLY A 201 -2.86 11.55 -0.87
N ILE A 202 -2.05 11.74 0.17
CA ILE A 202 -1.38 13.00 0.52
C ILE A 202 0.11 12.90 0.19
N ASN A 203 0.69 14.00 -0.30
CA ASN A 203 2.11 14.07 -0.64
C ASN A 203 2.98 13.85 0.61
N ALA A 204 4.03 13.04 0.49
CA ALA A 204 4.93 12.71 1.61
C ALA A 204 5.56 13.95 2.26
N SER A 205 5.88 14.99 1.48
CA SER A 205 6.42 16.25 2.00
C SER A 205 5.43 16.99 2.90
N VAL A 206 4.15 16.98 2.55
CA VAL A 206 3.08 17.60 3.35
C VAL A 206 2.88 16.82 4.65
N VAL A 207 2.84 15.48 4.58
CA VAL A 207 2.76 14.61 5.76
C VAL A 207 3.95 14.85 6.69
N LYS A 208 5.17 14.95 6.16
CA LYS A 208 6.38 15.18 6.97
C LYS A 208 6.32 16.50 7.73
N LYS A 209 5.87 17.58 7.07
CA LYS A 209 5.94 18.96 7.57
C LYS A 209 4.75 19.40 8.42
N THR A 210 3.56 18.82 8.23
CA THR A 210 2.30 19.41 8.74
C THR A 210 1.43 18.45 9.53
N ILE A 211 1.88 17.21 9.72
CA ILE A 211 1.13 16.18 10.43
C ILE A 211 2.04 15.52 11.45
N GLU A 212 1.56 15.42 12.67
CA GLU A 212 2.23 14.79 13.81
C GLU A 212 1.43 13.59 14.30
N PHE A 213 2.04 12.73 15.12
CA PHE A 213 1.34 11.59 15.71
C PHE A 213 0.09 12.01 16.50
N ASN A 214 0.17 13.14 17.23
CA ASN A 214 -0.95 13.67 18.00
C ASN A 214 -2.16 14.04 17.14
N ASP A 215 -1.95 14.41 15.86
CA ASP A 215 -3.06 14.66 14.93
C ASP A 215 -3.89 13.39 14.68
N TYR A 216 -3.24 12.22 14.59
CA TYR A 216 -3.95 10.94 14.46
C TYR A 216 -4.69 10.59 15.74
N LEU A 217 -4.09 10.85 16.90
CA LEU A 217 -4.69 10.59 18.19
C LEU A 217 -5.93 11.47 18.42
N GLU A 218 -5.84 12.76 18.08
CA GLU A 218 -6.97 13.70 18.13
C GLU A 218 -8.07 13.28 17.15
N CYS A 219 -7.69 12.87 15.93
CA CYS A 219 -8.64 12.36 14.94
C CYS A 219 -9.40 11.14 15.46
N LEU A 220 -8.70 10.18 16.06
CA LEU A 220 -9.30 8.97 16.63
C LEU A 220 -10.21 9.26 17.83
N ARG A 221 -9.72 10.05 18.80
CA ARG A 221 -10.43 10.28 20.08
C ARG A 221 -11.61 11.23 19.94
N ASN A 222 -11.45 12.27 19.12
CA ASN A 222 -12.44 13.34 19.00
C ASN A 222 -13.25 13.25 17.70
N SER A 223 -13.08 12.19 16.91
CA SER A 223 -13.73 12.00 15.61
C SER A 223 -13.56 13.19 14.65
N ARG A 224 -12.39 13.85 14.69
CA ARG A 224 -12.15 15.09 13.94
C ARG A 224 -11.52 14.81 12.59
N ILE A 225 -12.19 15.21 11.51
CA ILE A 225 -11.60 15.19 10.16
C ILE A 225 -10.59 16.33 10.04
N GLN A 226 -9.40 16.02 9.53
CA GLN A 226 -8.40 17.03 9.21
C GLN A 226 -8.13 17.11 7.71
N SER A 227 -7.97 18.33 7.20
CA SER A 227 -7.56 18.59 5.81
C SER A 227 -6.21 19.27 5.74
N ARG A 228 -5.50 19.07 4.63
CA ARG A 228 -4.26 19.78 4.30
C ARG A 228 -4.30 20.27 2.86
N GLU A 229 -3.64 21.39 2.63
CA GLU A 229 -3.36 21.85 1.27
C GLU A 229 -2.12 21.16 0.72
N GLN A 230 -2.16 20.81 -0.56
CA GLN A 230 -1.02 20.28 -1.27
C GLN A 230 -0.98 20.78 -2.70
N TYR A 231 0.23 20.85 -3.24
CA TYR A 231 0.48 21.20 -4.63
C TYR A 231 0.84 19.94 -5.41
N ALA A 232 0.34 19.84 -6.64
CA ALA A 232 0.69 18.76 -7.55
C ALA A 232 0.89 19.33 -8.94
N ILE A 233 1.90 18.81 -9.65
CA ILE A 233 2.06 19.07 -11.08
C ILE A 233 1.16 18.07 -11.80
N ARG A 234 0.26 18.55 -12.65
CA ARG A 234 -0.58 17.71 -13.51
C ARG A 234 -0.45 18.14 -14.96
N SER A 235 -0.49 17.17 -15.85
CA SER A 235 -0.67 17.42 -17.27
C SER A 235 -2.14 17.20 -17.62
N LYS A 236 -2.79 18.23 -18.17
CA LYS A 236 -4.13 18.13 -18.75
C LYS A 236 -4.05 18.65 -20.19
N LEU A 237 -4.43 17.81 -21.16
CA LEU A 237 -4.32 18.15 -22.59
C LEU A 237 -2.91 18.63 -23.00
N HIS A 238 -1.87 17.94 -22.52
CA HIS A 238 -0.46 18.30 -22.69
C HIS A 238 -0.04 19.67 -22.13
N LYS A 239 -0.91 20.39 -21.42
CA LYS A 239 -0.54 21.57 -20.64
C LYS A 239 -0.18 21.15 -19.24
N VAL A 240 1.05 21.46 -18.84
CA VAL A 240 1.56 21.16 -17.50
C VAL A 240 1.23 22.35 -16.60
N GLU A 241 0.47 22.08 -15.55
CA GLU A 241 0.01 23.09 -14.61
C GLU A 241 0.31 22.63 -13.18
N THR A 242 0.66 23.60 -12.32
CA THR A 242 0.70 23.38 -10.88
C THR A 242 -0.69 23.66 -10.33
N ILE A 243 -1.32 22.63 -9.76
CA ILE A 243 -2.61 22.78 -9.12
C ILE A 243 -2.47 22.81 -7.60
N ARG A 244 -3.22 23.70 -6.96
CA ARG A 244 -3.42 23.70 -5.50
C ARG A 244 -4.68 22.89 -5.19
N GLN A 245 -4.59 21.94 -4.26
CA GLN A 245 -5.72 21.12 -3.84
C GLN A 245 -5.78 21.03 -2.33
N ARG A 246 -6.97 21.24 -1.76
CA ARG A 246 -7.27 20.89 -0.37
C ARG A 246 -7.80 19.45 -0.33
N LYS A 247 -7.17 18.59 0.47
CA LYS A 247 -7.57 17.19 0.62
C LYS A 247 -7.81 16.84 2.08
N ILE A 248 -8.74 15.91 2.31
CA ILE A 248 -8.88 15.25 3.60
C ILE A 248 -7.62 14.42 3.84
N ALA A 249 -6.88 14.77 4.89
CA ALA A 249 -5.63 14.13 5.29
C ALA A 249 -5.89 13.03 6.33
N LEU A 250 -6.70 13.31 7.35
CA LEU A 250 -7.07 12.35 8.39
C LEU A 250 -8.58 12.28 8.53
N SER A 251 -9.10 11.07 8.72
CA SER A 251 -10.52 10.79 8.92
C SER A 251 -10.66 9.60 9.87
N PRO A 252 -11.53 9.67 10.89
CA PRO A 252 -11.76 8.57 11.82
C PRO A 252 -12.59 7.44 11.19
N TYR A 253 -13.27 7.72 10.07
CA TYR A 253 -14.16 6.77 9.42
C TYR A 253 -13.41 5.79 8.52
N ASP A 254 -13.57 4.50 8.78
CA ASP A 254 -13.16 3.38 7.92
C ASP A 254 -14.42 2.67 7.40
N ASP A 255 -14.68 2.79 6.09
CA ASP A 255 -15.82 2.16 5.43
C ASP A 255 -15.64 0.65 5.22
N LYS A 256 -14.44 0.11 5.46
CA LYS A 256 -14.11 -1.30 5.21
C LYS A 256 -14.23 -2.19 6.43
N ARG A 257 -14.49 -1.61 7.59
CA ARG A 257 -14.50 -2.30 8.88
C ARG A 257 -15.66 -1.78 9.72
N PHE A 258 -16.23 -2.67 10.52
CA PHE A 258 -17.21 -2.31 11.53
C PHE A 258 -16.47 -1.96 12.83
N LEU A 259 -16.57 -0.72 13.29
CA LEU A 259 -16.04 -0.30 14.59
C LEU A 259 -16.99 -0.76 15.69
N GLN A 260 -16.47 -1.46 16.70
CA GLN A 260 -17.28 -1.88 17.84
C GLN A 260 -17.52 -0.71 18.80
N ASP A 261 -18.76 -0.57 19.28
CA ASP A 261 -19.19 0.53 20.13
C ASP A 261 -18.28 0.72 21.35
N ASN A 262 -17.89 1.97 21.61
CA ASN A 262 -17.03 2.38 22.72
C ASN A 262 -15.65 1.70 22.78
N THR A 263 -15.15 1.18 21.65
CA THR A 263 -13.80 0.61 21.56
C THR A 263 -13.03 1.17 20.36
N THR A 264 -11.76 0.80 20.26
CA THR A 264 -10.94 0.97 19.04
C THR A 264 -10.85 -0.31 18.21
N ASP A 265 -11.58 -1.35 18.61
CA ASP A 265 -11.55 -2.65 17.95
C ASP A 265 -12.52 -2.70 16.78
N THR A 266 -12.07 -3.35 15.71
CA THR A 266 -12.82 -3.43 14.47
C THR A 266 -13.01 -4.86 14.01
N LEU A 267 -14.17 -5.13 13.43
CA LEU A 267 -14.54 -6.40 12.84
C LEU A 267 -14.62 -6.26 11.31
N ALA A 268 -14.36 -7.36 10.60
CA ALA A 268 -14.67 -7.42 9.18
C ALA A 268 -16.18 -7.43 8.99
N TRP A 269 -16.67 -6.76 7.94
CA TRP A 269 -18.08 -6.85 7.56
C TRP A 269 -18.50 -8.32 7.34
N GLY A 270 -19.68 -8.69 7.84
CA GLY A 270 -20.17 -10.07 7.82
C GLY A 270 -19.66 -10.96 8.97
N HIS A 271 -18.89 -10.42 9.91
CA HIS A 271 -18.49 -11.15 11.12
C HIS A 271 -19.69 -11.44 12.02
N TYR A 272 -19.76 -12.66 12.59
CA TYR A 272 -20.91 -13.14 13.39
C TYR A 272 -21.28 -12.28 14.62
N LYS A 273 -20.31 -11.51 15.15
CA LYS A 273 -20.54 -10.57 16.27
C LYS A 273 -21.18 -9.24 15.84
N ILE A 274 -21.33 -9.00 14.54
CA ILE A 274 -22.05 -7.82 14.04
C ILE A 274 -23.53 -8.20 14.05
N LEU A 275 -24.27 -7.67 15.00
CA LEU A 275 -25.73 -7.83 15.05
C LEU A 275 -26.31 -7.14 13.80
N GLN A 276 -26.81 -7.92 12.86
CA GLN A 276 -27.66 -7.39 11.80
C GLN A 276 -29.02 -7.13 12.44
N ASN A 277 -29.35 -5.86 12.71
CA ASN A 277 -30.74 -5.50 12.94
C ASN A 277 -31.50 -5.83 11.64
N GLY A 278 -32.33 -6.88 11.70
CA GLY A 278 -33.25 -7.25 10.62
C GLY A 278 -34.35 -6.22 10.42
#